data_AF-Q1JW54-F1
#
_entry.id   AF-Q1JW54-F1
#
_cell.length_a   1.000
_cell.length_b   1.000
_cell.length_c   1.000
_cell.angle_alpha   90.00
_cell.angle_beta   90.00
_cell.angle_gamma   90.00
#
_symmetry.space_group_name_H-M   'P 1'
#
loop_
_entity.id
_entity.type
_entity.pdbx_description
1 polymer ?
#
loop_
_entity_poly.entity_id
_entity_poly.type
_entity_poly.pdbx_seq_one_letter_code
_entity_poly.pdbx_strand_id
1 'polypeptide(L)'
;MSICQPKEDWGLLHLQLRGFLMEELNDWKFFWPKTDSLPKATTAARQGFIAAIFIACVSPPYMLPTLLSAGLQQHFYIIFIPTLFYGVLAVFVYKMSRVAALVGFLVFLPRFVIHLLEPGFTSIVWVALALAFINSIRGTFAYHKHARQPQESITTAEKTLSVAVPPTCDSTTTE
;
A
#
# COMPACT_ATOMS: atom_id res chain seq x y z
N MET A 1 -21.70 -62.84 13.00
CA MET A 1 -21.14 -62.11 11.85
C MET A 1 -20.67 -60.76 12.34
N SER A 2 -19.37 -60.60 12.58
CA SER A 2 -18.78 -59.34 13.03
C SER A 2 -18.40 -58.51 11.80
N ILE A 3 -18.98 -57.31 11.70
CA ILE A 3 -18.78 -56.37 10.60
C ILE A 3 -17.55 -55.51 10.94
N CYS A 4 -16.47 -55.66 10.17
CA CYS A 4 -15.31 -54.76 10.22
C CYS A 4 -15.73 -53.37 9.73
N GLN A 5 -15.58 -52.35 10.57
CA GLN A 5 -15.68 -50.95 10.16
C GLN A 5 -14.32 -50.48 9.61
N PRO A 6 -14.29 -49.80 8.44
CA PRO A 6 -13.06 -49.29 7.86
C PRO A 6 -12.54 -48.10 8.68
N LYS A 7 -11.25 -48.12 8.98
CA LYS A 7 -10.53 -47.08 9.72
C LYS A 7 -10.28 -45.90 8.78
N GLU A 8 -11.08 -44.85 8.91
CA GLU A 8 -10.93 -43.62 8.13
C GLU A 8 -9.60 -42.94 8.45
N ASP A 9 -8.73 -42.84 7.44
CA ASP A 9 -7.40 -42.25 7.54
C ASP A 9 -7.48 -40.73 7.31
N TRP A 10 -7.92 -40.01 8.36
CA TRP A 10 -8.04 -38.54 8.39
C TRP A 10 -6.69 -37.80 8.31
N GLY A 11 -5.56 -38.52 8.40
CA GLY A 11 -4.22 -37.91 8.46
C GLY A 11 -3.79 -37.23 7.17
N LEU A 12 -4.15 -37.80 6.01
CA LEU A 12 -3.72 -37.28 4.69
C LEU A 12 -4.50 -36.03 4.27
N LEU A 13 -5.80 -35.96 4.61
CA LEU A 13 -6.65 -34.80 4.31
C LEU A 13 -6.22 -33.54 5.07
N HIS A 14 -5.75 -33.69 6.32
CA HIS A 14 -5.25 -32.57 7.12
C HIS A 14 -3.92 -31.99 6.60
N LEU A 15 -3.05 -32.82 6.01
CA LEU A 15 -1.79 -32.37 5.41
C LEU A 15 -2.01 -31.66 4.08
N GLN A 16 -2.95 -32.13 3.25
CA GLN A 16 -3.30 -31.49 1.97
C GLN A 16 -3.99 -30.13 2.17
N LEU A 17 -4.90 -30.02 3.16
CA LEU A 17 -5.52 -28.73 3.50
C LEU A 17 -4.51 -27.72 4.08
N ARG A 18 -3.53 -28.17 4.87
CA ARG A 18 -2.50 -27.29 5.42
C ARG A 18 -1.54 -26.75 4.34
N GLY A 19 -1.20 -27.56 3.34
CA GLY A 19 -0.41 -27.10 2.19
C GLY A 19 -1.12 -25.99 1.41
N PHE A 20 -2.40 -26.21 1.09
CA PHE A 20 -3.22 -25.24 0.36
C PHE A 20 -3.44 -23.91 1.14
N LEU A 21 -3.68 -23.98 2.46
CA LEU A 21 -3.88 -22.79 3.28
C LEU A 21 -2.59 -21.96 3.50
N MET A 22 -1.41 -22.59 3.49
CA MET A 22 -0.16 -21.87 3.71
C MET A 22 0.35 -21.13 2.47
N GLU A 23 -0.01 -21.57 1.26
CA GLU A 23 0.33 -20.90 0.01
C GLU A 23 -0.47 -19.59 -0.17
N GLU A 24 -1.77 -19.62 0.15
CA GLU A 24 -2.66 -18.45 0.21
C GLU A 24 -2.17 -17.35 1.18
N LEU A 25 -1.58 -17.72 2.32
CA LEU A 25 -1.10 -16.75 3.32
C LEU A 25 0.19 -16.04 2.91
N ASN A 26 0.99 -16.61 2.02
CA ASN A 26 2.26 -16.02 1.60
C ASN A 26 2.05 -14.93 0.52
N ASP A 27 1.12 -15.15 -0.40
CA ASP A 27 0.74 -14.16 -1.41
C ASP A 27 0.08 -12.92 -0.78
N TRP A 28 -0.70 -13.13 0.29
CA TRP A 28 -1.30 -12.04 1.06
C TRP A 28 -0.26 -11.11 1.71
N LYS A 29 0.95 -11.60 1.99
CA LYS A 29 2.01 -10.81 2.64
C LYS A 29 2.66 -9.80 1.68
N PHE A 30 2.68 -10.13 0.38
CA PHE A 30 3.14 -9.23 -0.68
C PHE A 30 2.09 -8.16 -0.99
N PHE A 31 0.82 -8.56 -1.08
CA PHE A 31 -0.29 -7.64 -1.34
C PHE A 31 -0.71 -6.81 -0.11
N TRP A 32 -0.38 -7.26 1.10
CA TRP A 32 -0.81 -6.65 2.36
C TRP A 32 0.34 -6.57 3.38
N PRO A 33 1.40 -5.80 3.10
CA PRO A 33 2.55 -5.70 3.98
C PRO A 33 2.13 -5.11 5.34
N LYS A 34 2.54 -5.76 6.44
CA LYS A 34 2.32 -5.23 7.80
C LYS A 34 3.00 -3.87 7.96
N THR A 35 2.22 -2.83 8.22
CA THR A 35 2.67 -1.43 8.43
C THR A 35 3.10 -1.18 9.88
N ASP A 36 3.73 -2.17 10.52
CA ASP A 36 4.10 -2.10 11.94
C ASP A 36 5.36 -1.25 12.17
N SER A 37 6.04 -0.85 11.10
CA SER A 37 7.23 0.00 11.17
C SER A 37 7.22 1.11 10.12
N LEU A 38 7.78 2.26 10.51
CA LEU A 38 7.96 3.45 9.68
C LEU A 38 8.56 3.16 8.28
N PRO A 39 9.63 2.35 8.13
CA PRO A 39 10.19 2.02 6.81
C PRO A 39 9.29 1.11 5.95
N LYS A 40 8.43 0.28 6.55
CA LYS A 40 7.47 -0.54 5.80
C LYS A 40 6.30 0.29 5.29
N ALA A 41 5.84 1.26 6.08
CA ALA A 41 4.77 2.18 5.69
C ALA A 41 5.18 3.08 4.51
N THR A 42 6.42 3.57 4.47
CA THR A 42 6.93 4.37 3.35
C THR A 42 7.09 3.54 2.07
N THR A 43 7.49 2.28 2.19
CA THR A 43 7.60 1.36 1.05
C THR A 43 6.23 1.06 0.44
N ALA A 44 5.21 0.83 1.28
CA ALA A 44 3.83 0.67 0.82
C ALA A 44 3.29 1.95 0.14
N ALA A 45 3.57 3.12 0.72
CA ALA A 45 3.20 4.41 0.10
C ALA A 45 3.87 4.62 -1.27
N ARG A 46 5.12 4.17 -1.44
CA ARG A 46 5.89 4.28 -2.68
C ARG A 46 5.34 3.44 -3.83
N GLN A 47 4.54 2.41 -3.55
CA GLN A 47 3.88 1.62 -4.60
C GLN A 47 2.95 2.49 -5.46
N GLY A 48 2.22 3.43 -4.85
CA GLY A 48 1.35 4.36 -5.59
C GLY A 48 2.12 5.38 -6.43
N PHE A 49 3.34 5.75 -6.02
CA PHE A 49 4.23 6.59 -6.83
C PHE A 49 4.67 5.86 -8.10
N ILE A 50 5.11 4.61 -7.95
CA ILE A 50 5.53 3.77 -9.09
C ILE A 50 4.34 3.56 -10.04
N ALA A 51 3.15 3.28 -9.50
CA ALA A 51 1.92 3.15 -10.28
C ALA A 51 1.58 4.42 -11.08
N ALA A 52 1.66 5.60 -10.46
CA ALA A 52 1.38 6.88 -11.12
C ALA A 52 2.37 7.17 -12.26
N ILE A 53 3.67 6.91 -12.05
CA ILE A 53 4.68 7.05 -13.11
C ILE A 53 4.42 6.07 -14.25
N PHE A 54 4.12 4.82 -13.93
CA PHE A 54 3.83 3.80 -14.93
C PHE A 54 2.66 4.24 -15.84
N ILE A 55 1.57 4.74 -15.24
CA ILE A 55 0.42 5.25 -16.00
C ILE A 55 0.80 6.45 -16.87
N ALA A 56 1.60 7.39 -16.35
CA ALA A 56 2.07 8.55 -17.10
C ALA A 56 2.94 8.16 -18.31
N CYS A 57 3.73 7.09 -18.20
CA CYS A 57 4.58 6.59 -19.26
C CYS A 57 3.82 5.73 -20.30
N VAL A 58 2.89 4.89 -19.86
CA VAL A 58 2.19 3.92 -20.73
C VAL A 58 0.99 4.55 -21.45
N SER A 59 0.32 5.52 -20.83
CA SER A 59 -0.88 6.12 -21.43
C SER A 59 -0.63 6.87 -22.75
N PRO A 60 0.42 7.71 -22.90
CA PRO A 60 0.70 8.39 -24.16
C PRO A 60 0.92 7.47 -25.37
N PRO A 61 1.84 6.49 -25.32
CA PRO A 61 2.08 5.63 -26.48
C PRO A 61 0.87 4.74 -26.79
N TYR A 62 0.01 4.46 -25.81
CA TYR A 62 -1.24 3.72 -26.05
C TYR A 62 -2.30 4.56 -26.77
N MET A 63 -2.46 5.85 -26.40
CA MET A 63 -3.43 6.75 -27.02
C MET A 63 -2.93 7.42 -28.32
N LEU A 64 -1.62 7.44 -28.57
CA LEU A 64 -1.06 8.12 -29.73
C LEU A 64 -1.50 7.50 -31.08
N PRO A 65 -1.50 6.18 -31.28
CA PRO A 65 -1.92 5.57 -32.54
C PRO A 65 -3.38 5.83 -32.88
N THR A 66 -4.27 5.81 -31.87
CA THR A 66 -5.70 6.08 -32.06
C THR A 66 -5.97 7.53 -32.42
N LEU A 67 -5.19 8.48 -31.88
CA LEU A 67 -5.29 9.89 -32.24
C LEU A 67 -4.79 10.16 -33.66
N LEU A 68 -3.70 9.49 -34.06
CA LEU A 68 -3.12 9.60 -35.39
C LEU A 68 -4.03 9.00 -36.47
N SER A 69 -4.61 7.82 -36.22
CA SER A 69 -5.52 7.17 -37.17
C SER A 69 -6.83 7.93 -37.35
N ALA A 70 -7.28 8.64 -36.32
CA ALA A 70 -8.46 9.50 -36.38
C ALA A 70 -8.19 10.90 -36.99
N GLY A 71 -6.94 11.22 -37.37
CA GLY A 71 -6.58 12.53 -37.93
C GLY A 71 -6.68 13.71 -36.95
N LEU A 72 -6.78 13.44 -35.64
CA LEU A 72 -7.03 14.43 -34.58
C LEU A 72 -5.73 15.03 -34.02
N GLN A 73 -4.75 15.35 -34.89
CA GLN A 73 -3.43 15.86 -34.48
C GLN A 73 -3.51 17.17 -33.69
N GLN A 74 -4.50 18.03 -33.98
CA GLN A 74 -4.74 19.27 -33.22
C GLN A 74 -5.16 19.02 -31.76
N HIS A 75 -5.51 17.78 -31.40
CA HIS A 75 -6.03 17.39 -30.09
C HIS A 75 -5.00 16.68 -29.20
N PHE A 76 -3.70 16.85 -29.47
CA PHE A 76 -2.64 16.24 -28.65
C PHE A 76 -2.73 16.58 -27.15
N TYR A 77 -3.36 17.72 -26.80
CA TYR A 77 -3.63 18.09 -25.42
C TYR A 77 -4.41 17.02 -24.64
N ILE A 78 -5.24 16.21 -25.31
CA ILE A 78 -5.97 15.08 -24.69
C ILE A 78 -5.01 14.04 -24.11
N ILE A 79 -3.80 13.91 -24.67
CA ILE A 79 -2.76 13.00 -24.17
C ILE A 79 -1.88 13.71 -23.13
N PHE A 80 -1.43 14.93 -23.43
CA PHE A 80 -0.48 15.64 -22.57
C PHE A 80 -1.08 16.05 -21.22
N ILE A 81 -2.33 16.52 -21.17
CA ILE A 81 -2.98 16.94 -19.92
C ILE A 81 -3.04 15.82 -18.89
N PRO A 82 -3.60 14.62 -19.18
CA PRO A 82 -3.64 13.55 -18.20
C PRO A 82 -2.24 13.05 -17.83
N THR A 83 -1.30 12.99 -18.77
CA THR A 83 0.08 12.60 -18.47
C THR A 83 0.76 13.56 -17.50
N LEU A 84 0.60 14.86 -17.72
CA LEU A 84 1.14 15.88 -16.83
C LEU A 84 0.45 15.83 -15.47
N PHE A 85 -0.86 15.59 -15.45
CA PHE A 85 -1.63 15.41 -14.22
C PHE A 85 -1.13 14.21 -13.39
N TYR A 86 -0.93 13.04 -14.01
CA TYR A 86 -0.36 11.87 -13.32
C TYR A 86 1.09 12.08 -12.89
N GLY A 87 1.89 12.82 -13.67
CA GLY A 87 3.25 13.23 -13.29
C GLY A 87 3.26 14.11 -12.04
N VAL A 88 2.38 15.10 -11.97
CA VAL A 88 2.21 15.96 -10.79
C VAL A 88 1.73 15.13 -9.59
N LEU A 89 0.74 14.25 -9.79
CA LEU A 89 0.27 13.35 -8.73
C LEU A 89 1.39 12.45 -8.19
N ALA A 90 2.29 11.94 -9.05
CA ALA A 90 3.43 11.16 -8.61
C ALA A 90 4.30 11.97 -7.62
N VAL A 91 4.60 13.24 -7.91
CA VAL A 91 5.36 14.10 -7.00
C VAL A 91 4.62 14.30 -5.67
N PHE A 92 3.31 14.49 -5.68
CA PHE A 92 2.54 14.65 -4.44
C PHE A 92 2.40 13.36 -3.63
N VAL A 93 2.30 12.21 -4.28
CA VAL A 93 2.34 10.89 -3.62
C VAL A 93 3.73 10.64 -3.03
N TYR A 94 4.81 11.06 -3.71
CA TYR A 94 6.17 11.02 -3.17
C TYR A 94 6.32 11.85 -1.89
N LYS A 95 5.61 12.99 -1.79
CA LYS A 95 5.53 13.80 -0.57
C LYS A 95 4.61 13.23 0.53
N MET A 96 4.16 11.97 0.40
CA MET A 96 3.31 11.28 1.40
C MET A 96 1.99 12.02 1.70
N SER A 97 1.39 12.66 0.68
CA SER A 97 0.11 13.35 0.82
C SER A 97 -1.07 12.38 0.73
N ARG A 98 -1.91 12.37 1.77
CA ARG A 98 -3.12 11.52 1.83
C ARG A 98 -4.12 11.88 0.72
N VAL A 99 -4.29 13.18 0.50
CA VAL A 99 -5.23 13.70 -0.52
C VAL A 99 -4.76 13.31 -1.91
N ALA A 100 -3.46 13.36 -2.18
CA ALA A 100 -2.93 13.00 -3.50
C ALA A 100 -3.10 11.52 -3.83
N ALA A 101 -2.90 10.63 -2.85
CA ALA A 101 -3.14 9.20 -3.03
C ALA A 101 -4.62 8.91 -3.33
N LEU A 102 -5.55 9.57 -2.62
CA LEU A 102 -6.99 9.45 -2.87
C LEU A 102 -7.38 10.01 -4.24
N VAL A 103 -6.95 11.22 -4.58
CA VAL A 103 -7.26 11.86 -5.87
C VAL A 103 -6.70 11.03 -7.02
N GLY A 104 -5.46 10.54 -6.90
CA GLY A 104 -4.85 9.68 -7.93
C GLY A 104 -5.63 8.39 -8.16
N PHE A 105 -6.10 7.74 -7.09
CA PHE A 105 -6.96 6.57 -7.21
C PHE A 105 -8.34 6.91 -7.81
N LEU A 106 -8.92 8.05 -7.43
CA LEU A 106 -10.22 8.49 -7.93
C LEU A 106 -10.18 8.79 -9.44
N VAL A 107 -9.10 9.40 -9.92
CA VAL A 107 -8.89 9.67 -11.36
C VAL A 107 -8.54 8.39 -12.14
N PHE A 108 -7.94 7.40 -11.47
CA PHE A 108 -7.64 6.09 -12.06
C PHE A 108 -8.90 5.21 -12.25
N LEU A 109 -9.89 5.34 -11.37
CA LEU A 109 -11.09 4.49 -11.29
C LEU A 109 -11.85 4.33 -12.62
N PRO A 110 -12.14 5.39 -13.39
CA PRO A 110 -12.83 5.25 -14.68
C PRO A 110 -12.06 4.38 -15.68
N ARG A 111 -10.73 4.51 -15.73
CA ARG A 111 -9.88 3.68 -16.61
C ARG A 111 -9.86 2.23 -16.18
N PHE A 112 -9.83 2.01 -14.86
CA PHE A 112 -9.94 0.67 -14.29
C PHE A 112 -11.23 -0.02 -14.72
N VAL A 113 -12.38 0.66 -14.62
CA VAL A 113 -13.68 0.08 -15.02
C VAL A 113 -13.73 -0.22 -16.52
N ILE A 114 -13.27 0.69 -17.37
CA ILE A 114 -13.28 0.48 -18.83
C ILE A 114 -12.44 -0.74 -19.21
N HIS A 115 -11.22 -0.87 -18.69
CA HIS A 115 -10.34 -2.00 -19.04
C HIS A 115 -10.67 -3.30 -18.30
N LEU A 116 -11.49 -3.26 -17.25
CA LEU A 116 -12.00 -4.46 -16.61
C LEU A 116 -13.10 -5.13 -17.45
N LEU A 117 -13.81 -4.36 -18.28
CA LEU A 117 -14.82 -4.85 -19.21
C LEU A 117 -14.23 -5.41 -20.50
N GLU A 118 -12.96 -5.11 -20.79
CA GLU A 118 -12.22 -5.68 -21.92
C GLU A 118 -11.39 -6.88 -21.44
N PRO A 119 -11.73 -8.13 -21.80
CA PRO A 119 -10.97 -9.29 -21.37
C PRO A 119 -9.60 -9.35 -22.07
N GLY A 120 -8.51 -9.32 -21.29
CA GLY A 120 -7.16 -9.47 -21.83
C GLY A 120 -6.05 -9.40 -20.77
N PHE A 121 -4.80 -9.58 -21.21
CA PHE A 121 -3.61 -9.43 -20.35
C PHE A 121 -3.51 -8.05 -19.70
N THR A 122 -4.07 -7.03 -20.36
CA THR A 122 -4.18 -5.65 -19.87
C THR A 122 -4.96 -5.57 -18.56
N SER A 123 -6.05 -6.33 -18.40
CA SER A 123 -6.91 -6.29 -17.21
C SER A 123 -6.15 -6.66 -15.92
N ILE A 124 -5.22 -7.62 -16.01
CA ILE A 124 -4.38 -8.05 -14.86
C ILE A 124 -3.48 -6.89 -14.40
N VAL A 125 -2.88 -6.16 -15.35
CA VAL A 125 -2.02 -5.01 -15.04
C VAL A 125 -2.83 -3.90 -14.35
N TRP A 126 -4.05 -3.63 -14.82
CA TRP A 126 -4.94 -2.64 -14.21
C TRP A 126 -5.36 -3.02 -12.79
N VAL A 127 -5.62 -4.31 -12.53
CA VAL A 127 -5.88 -4.82 -11.17
C VAL A 127 -4.65 -4.64 -10.26
N ALA A 128 -3.46 -4.96 -10.74
CA ALA A 128 -2.22 -4.76 -9.97
C ALA A 128 -1.98 -3.27 -9.63
N LEU A 129 -2.25 -2.36 -10.58
CA LEU A 129 -2.19 -0.92 -10.35
C LEU A 129 -3.23 -0.45 -9.31
N ALA A 130 -4.46 -0.97 -9.37
CA ALA A 130 -5.49 -0.66 -8.40
C ALA A 130 -5.05 -1.05 -6.98
N LEU A 131 -4.50 -2.26 -6.82
CA LEU A 131 -3.97 -2.75 -5.55
C LEU A 131 -2.80 -1.88 -5.05
N ALA A 132 -1.90 -1.47 -5.94
CA ALA A 132 -0.81 -0.55 -5.60
C ALA A 132 -1.31 0.81 -5.06
N PHE A 133 -2.38 1.36 -5.64
CA PHE A 133 -3.00 2.58 -5.12
C PHE A 133 -3.66 2.36 -3.75
N ILE A 134 -4.40 1.27 -3.57
CA ILE A 134 -5.03 0.94 -2.28
C ILE A 134 -3.97 0.79 -1.19
N ASN A 135 -2.87 0.11 -1.49
CA ASN A 135 -1.73 -0.03 -0.58
C ASN A 135 -1.04 1.31 -0.29
N SER A 136 -0.95 2.19 -1.29
CA SER A 136 -0.41 3.53 -1.10
C SER A 136 -1.27 4.38 -0.17
N ILE A 137 -2.59 4.35 -0.33
CA ILE A 137 -3.54 5.03 0.55
C ILE A 137 -3.32 4.54 1.99
N ARG A 138 -3.33 3.22 2.22
CA ARG A 138 -3.12 2.65 3.56
C ARG A 138 -1.75 2.98 4.14
N GLY A 139 -0.70 2.92 3.33
CA GLY A 139 0.68 3.27 3.71
C GLY A 139 0.81 4.74 4.14
N THR A 140 0.19 5.67 3.41
CA THR A 140 0.19 7.10 3.77
C THR A 140 -0.58 7.35 5.08
N PHE A 141 -1.72 6.71 5.30
CA PHE A 141 -2.43 6.80 6.58
C PHE A 141 -1.61 6.25 7.76
N ALA A 142 -0.95 5.10 7.58
CA ALA A 142 -0.08 4.52 8.60
C ALA A 142 1.15 5.40 8.89
N TYR A 143 1.76 6.01 7.86
CA TYR A 143 2.86 6.95 8.02
C TYR A 143 2.47 8.15 8.90
N HIS A 144 1.29 8.74 8.65
CA HIS A 144 0.80 9.86 9.45
C HIS A 144 0.41 9.48 10.88
N LYS A 145 -0.01 8.23 11.12
CA LYS A 145 -0.26 7.71 12.47
C LYS A 145 1.06 7.60 13.25
N HIS A 146 2.07 6.97 12.65
CA HIS A 146 3.38 6.76 13.30
C HIS A 146 4.19 8.04 13.43
N ALA A 147 4.07 8.99 12.50
CA ALA A 147 4.72 10.29 12.57
C ALA A 147 4.15 11.21 13.68
N ARG A 148 2.95 10.90 14.21
CA ARG A 148 2.35 11.61 15.36
C ARG A 148 2.67 10.98 16.71
N GLN A 149 3.05 9.70 16.74
CA GLN A 149 3.46 8.98 17.95
C GLN A 149 4.93 9.10 18.40
N PRO A 150 5.88 9.84 17.78
CA PRO A 150 7.27 9.90 18.25
C PRO A 150 7.46 10.56 19.63
N GLN A 151 6.49 11.34 20.13
CA GLN A 151 6.71 12.23 21.28
C GLN A 151 6.10 11.76 22.61
N GLU A 152 5.09 10.88 22.58
CA GLU A 152 4.29 10.61 23.79
C GLU A 152 4.97 9.66 24.79
N SER A 153 5.88 8.79 24.32
CA SER A 153 6.60 7.84 25.17
C SER A 153 7.77 8.46 25.93
N ILE A 154 8.42 9.52 25.40
CA ILE A 154 9.55 10.18 26.07
C ILE A 154 9.03 11.12 27.17
N THR A 155 7.96 11.88 26.92
CA THR A 155 7.37 12.76 27.93
C THR A 155 6.76 11.98 29.09
N THR A 156 6.23 10.79 28.85
CA THR A 156 5.71 9.93 29.94
C THR A 156 6.84 9.29 30.74
N ALA A 157 7.92 8.85 30.09
CA ALA A 157 9.09 8.30 30.79
C ALA A 157 9.82 9.37 31.63
N GLU A 158 9.99 10.58 31.09
CA GLU A 158 10.58 11.72 31.81
C GLU A 158 9.71 12.15 33.00
N LYS A 159 8.38 12.19 32.82
CA LYS A 159 7.43 12.52 33.91
C LYS A 159 7.42 11.47 35.01
N THR A 160 7.66 10.19 34.69
CA THR A 160 7.73 9.12 35.70
C THR A 160 9.09 9.13 36.41
N LEU A 161 10.18 9.47 35.71
CA LEU A 161 11.52 9.55 36.29
C LEU A 161 11.69 10.78 37.21
N SER A 162 11.08 11.91 36.87
CA SER A 162 11.07 13.12 37.71
C SER A 162 10.34 12.93 39.05
N VAL A 163 9.43 11.95 39.16
CA VAL A 163 8.69 11.66 40.40
C VAL A 163 9.42 10.65 41.29
N ALA A 164 10.39 9.91 40.73
CA ALA A 164 11.09 8.83 41.42
C ALA A 164 12.43 9.24 42.06
N VAL A 165 12.76 10.53 42.15
CA VAL A 165 13.95 11.00 42.90
C VAL A 165 13.56 11.08 44.38
N PRO A 166 13.98 10.14 45.24
CA PRO A 166 13.79 10.28 46.68
C PRO A 166 14.62 11.48 47.19
N PRO A 167 14.17 12.16 48.26
CA PRO A 167 14.97 13.23 48.87
C PRO A 167 16.33 12.64 49.29
N THR A 168 17.40 13.13 48.67
CA THR A 168 18.77 12.84 49.10
C THR A 168 18.96 13.40 50.50
N CYS A 169 19.11 12.52 51.49
CA CYS A 169 19.54 12.92 52.81
C CYS A 169 20.99 13.42 52.72
N ASP A 170 21.16 14.73 52.77
CA ASP A 170 22.45 15.37 53.03
C ASP A 170 22.93 14.98 54.43
N SER A 171 23.84 14.02 54.51
CA SER A 171 24.63 13.79 55.73
C SER A 171 25.83 14.74 55.72
N THR A 172 25.55 16.03 55.91
CA THR A 172 26.58 17.01 56.26
C THR A 172 26.23 17.57 57.64
N THR A 173 26.81 16.98 58.67
CA THR A 173 26.97 17.59 60.00
C THR A 173 28.22 16.95 60.59
N THR A 174 29.41 17.50 60.32
CA THR A 174 30.11 18.52 61.12
C THR A 174 30.11 18.23 62.62
N GLU A 175 31.34 17.92 63.08
CA GLU A 175 31.92 18.05 64.43
C GLU A 175 31.50 17.05 65.53
#